data_AF-A0A6S6UDK7-F1
#
_entry.id   AF-A0A6S6UDK7-F1
#
_cell.length_a   1.000
_cell.length_b   1.000
_cell.length_c   1.000
_cell.angle_alpha   90.00
_cell.angle_beta   90.00
_cell.angle_gamma   90.00
#
_symmetry.space_group_name_H-M   'P 1'
#
loop_
_entity.id
_entity.type
_entity.pdbx_description
1 polymer ?
#
loop_
_entity_poly.entity_id
_entity_poly.type
_entity_poly.pdbx_seq_one_letter_code
_entity_poly.pdbx_strand_id
1 'polypeptide(L)'
;MQFKIAELSDINATLKLHAKYQIDNIKEEDKADGFVTTAFTKEELTQLIKQEQGLFIAKNQEVVLGYIMAASWNFWSKWEMFRYMINDLENLEYLGQQLSTANSYQYGPVCIDKALRGSGLLESLFDIAREEMA
;
A
#
# COMPACT_ATOMS: atom_id res chain seq x y z
N MET A 1 -5.51 -1.27 -19.27
CA MET A 1 -5.18 -1.21 -17.83
C MET A 1 -6.47 -1.33 -17.06
N GLN A 2 -6.52 -2.20 -16.06
CA GLN A 2 -7.66 -2.37 -15.16
C GLN A 2 -7.24 -1.87 -13.77
N PHE A 3 -8.11 -1.11 -13.13
CA PHE A 3 -7.94 -0.71 -11.74
C PHE A 3 -9.04 -1.34 -10.89
N LYS A 4 -8.70 -1.88 -9.73
CA LYS A 4 -9.65 -2.56 -8.85
C LYS A 4 -9.12 -2.72 -7.42
N ILE A 5 -10.03 -2.98 -6.48
CA ILE A 5 -9.70 -3.66 -5.23
C ILE A 5 -9.25 -5.09 -5.57
N ALA A 6 -8.12 -5.51 -5.03
CA ALA A 6 -7.53 -6.80 -5.30
C ALA A 6 -8.37 -7.95 -4.72
N GLU A 7 -8.38 -9.07 -5.44
CA GLU A 7 -8.92 -10.34 -4.96
C GLU A 7 -7.79 -11.29 -4.58
N LEU A 8 -8.12 -12.41 -3.94
CA LEU A 8 -7.13 -13.41 -3.52
C LEU A 8 -6.30 -13.96 -4.70
N SER A 9 -6.87 -13.97 -5.90
CA SER A 9 -6.21 -14.36 -7.15
C SER A 9 -5.08 -13.40 -7.55
N ASP A 10 -5.13 -12.13 -7.11
CA ASP A 10 -4.17 -11.10 -7.48
C ASP A 10 -2.94 -11.04 -6.54
N ILE A 11 -2.96 -11.81 -5.43
CA ILE A 11 -1.89 -11.79 -4.41
C ILE A 11 -0.53 -12.15 -5.01
N ASN A 12 -0.45 -13.21 -5.80
CA ASN A 12 0.83 -13.66 -6.36
C ASN A 12 1.43 -12.61 -7.31
N ALA A 13 0.59 -11.97 -8.12
CA ALA A 13 1.03 -10.92 -9.04
C ALA A 13 1.48 -9.67 -8.27
N THR A 14 0.79 -9.32 -7.20
CA THR A 14 1.15 -8.21 -6.32
C THR A 14 2.49 -8.47 -5.61
N LEU A 15 2.67 -9.66 -5.03
CA LEU A 15 3.93 -10.04 -4.37
C LEU A 15 5.11 -10.06 -5.35
N LYS A 16 4.88 -10.41 -6.61
CA LYS A 16 5.91 -10.33 -7.65
C LYS A 16 6.39 -8.89 -7.89
N LEU A 17 5.47 -7.93 -7.97
CA LEU A 17 5.82 -6.51 -8.08
C LEU A 17 6.49 -6.00 -6.80
N HIS A 18 5.93 -6.36 -5.65
CA HIS A 18 6.46 -5.99 -4.33
C HIS A 18 7.91 -6.45 -4.16
N ALA A 19 8.19 -7.74 -4.38
CA ALA A 19 9.53 -8.30 -4.29
C ALA A 19 10.52 -7.65 -5.26
N LYS A 20 10.09 -7.21 -6.45
CA LYS A 20 10.97 -6.53 -7.42
C LYS A 20 11.57 -5.23 -6.88
N TYR A 21 10.82 -4.50 -6.03
CA TYR A 21 11.22 -3.18 -5.53
C TYR A 21 11.32 -3.11 -4.00
N GLN A 22 11.34 -4.26 -3.31
CA GLN A 22 11.54 -4.32 -1.86
C GLN A 22 13.04 -4.28 -1.53
N ILE A 23 13.41 -3.62 -0.42
CA ILE A 23 14.79 -3.27 -0.07
C ILE A 23 15.79 -4.45 -0.11
N ASP A 24 15.36 -5.67 0.24
CA ASP A 24 16.22 -6.85 0.30
C ASP A 24 16.45 -7.49 -1.08
N ASN A 25 15.63 -7.16 -2.07
CA ASN A 25 15.60 -7.80 -3.38
C ASN A 25 15.83 -6.82 -4.56
N ILE A 26 15.58 -5.53 -4.35
CA ILE A 26 15.69 -4.51 -5.39
C ILE A 26 17.13 -4.43 -5.90
N LYS A 27 17.27 -4.30 -7.22
CA LYS A 27 18.58 -4.10 -7.85
C LYS A 27 19.20 -2.77 -7.41
N GLU A 28 20.51 -2.74 -7.23
CA GLU A 28 21.25 -1.52 -6.87
C GLU A 28 20.95 -0.35 -7.83
N GLU A 29 20.86 -0.62 -9.13
CA GLU A 29 20.56 0.39 -10.16
C GLU A 29 19.17 1.04 -10.02
N ASP A 30 18.23 0.38 -9.34
CA ASP A 30 16.86 0.87 -9.14
C ASP A 30 16.66 1.55 -7.77
N LYS A 31 17.59 1.39 -6.81
CA LYS A 31 17.47 1.94 -5.44
C LYS A 31 17.37 3.46 -5.40
N ALA A 32 18.07 4.14 -6.30
CA ALA A 32 18.04 5.61 -6.39
C ALA A 32 16.63 6.15 -6.71
N ASP A 33 15.77 5.32 -7.30
CA ASP A 33 14.41 5.67 -7.67
C ASP A 33 13.37 5.27 -6.59
N GLY A 34 13.83 4.87 -5.40
CA GLY A 34 13.00 4.47 -4.26
C GLY A 34 12.64 2.98 -4.23
N PHE A 35 12.30 2.51 -3.03
CA PHE A 35 11.96 1.12 -2.72
C PHE A 35 10.98 1.04 -1.55
N VAL A 36 10.35 -0.13 -1.38
CA VAL A 36 9.54 -0.45 -0.20
C VAL A 36 10.37 -1.23 0.81
N THR A 37 10.15 -0.99 2.10
CA THR A 37 10.96 -1.63 3.17
C THR A 37 10.22 -2.77 3.83
N THR A 38 8.93 -2.58 4.13
CA THR A 38 8.08 -3.59 4.74
C THR A 38 7.94 -4.81 3.85
N ALA A 39 8.31 -5.99 4.35
CA ALA A 39 8.01 -7.25 3.70
C ALA A 39 6.56 -7.66 3.96
N PHE A 40 5.91 -8.24 2.96
CA PHE A 40 4.57 -8.83 3.10
C PHE A 40 4.57 -10.30 2.67
N THR A 41 3.87 -11.09 3.45
CA THR A 41 3.52 -12.48 3.17
C THR A 41 2.19 -12.60 2.44
N LYS A 42 1.93 -13.77 1.85
CA LYS A 42 0.63 -14.08 1.24
C LYS A 42 -0.50 -14.03 2.27
N GLU A 43 -0.23 -14.46 3.49
CA GLU A 43 -1.18 -14.48 4.61
C GLU A 43 -1.54 -13.05 5.02
N GLU A 44 -0.58 -12.15 5.10
CA GLU A 44 -0.83 -10.73 5.41
C GLU A 44 -1.62 -10.03 4.31
N LEU A 45 -1.31 -10.27 3.03
CA LEU A 45 -2.12 -9.72 1.94
C LEU A 45 -3.53 -10.34 1.91
N THR A 46 -3.67 -11.62 2.27
CA THR A 46 -4.97 -12.26 2.42
C THR A 46 -5.80 -11.59 3.51
N GLN A 47 -5.19 -11.27 4.66
CA GLN A 47 -5.85 -10.53 5.73
C GLN A 47 -6.22 -9.12 5.28
N LEU A 48 -5.30 -8.40 4.62
CA LEU A 48 -5.53 -7.05 4.09
C LEU A 48 -6.75 -7.03 3.16
N ILE A 49 -6.83 -7.98 2.22
CA ILE A 49 -7.95 -8.09 1.29
C ILE A 49 -9.25 -8.42 2.02
N LYS A 50 -9.25 -9.41 2.92
CA LYS A 50 -10.49 -9.91 3.52
C LYS A 50 -11.06 -9.04 4.63
N GLN A 51 -10.20 -8.37 5.39
CA GLN A 51 -10.60 -7.63 6.60
C GLN A 51 -10.72 -6.14 6.33
N GLU A 52 -9.88 -5.60 5.45
CA GLU A 52 -9.75 -4.16 5.25
C GLU A 52 -10.17 -3.73 3.83
N GLN A 53 -10.32 -4.69 2.89
CA GLN A 53 -10.44 -4.41 1.46
C GLN A 53 -9.35 -3.45 0.96
N GLY A 54 -8.18 -3.53 1.61
CA GLY A 54 -7.19 -2.46 1.65
C GLY A 54 -6.08 -2.55 0.61
N LEU A 55 -6.25 -3.34 -0.44
CA LEU A 55 -5.25 -3.51 -1.50
C LEU A 55 -5.84 -3.10 -2.84
N PHE A 56 -5.35 -2.00 -3.39
CA PHE A 56 -5.79 -1.44 -4.66
C PHE A 56 -4.70 -1.68 -5.72
N ILE A 57 -5.07 -2.20 -6.88
CA ILE A 57 -4.11 -2.61 -7.91
C ILE A 57 -4.41 -2.01 -9.28
N ALA A 58 -3.35 -1.74 -10.02
CA ALA A 58 -3.37 -1.47 -11.44
C ALA A 58 -2.80 -2.69 -12.15
N LYS A 59 -3.62 -3.35 -12.96
CA LYS A 59 -3.32 -4.63 -13.59
C LYS A 59 -3.46 -4.54 -15.11
N ASN A 60 -2.52 -5.14 -15.82
CA ASN A 60 -2.65 -5.41 -17.25
C ASN A 60 -2.63 -6.92 -17.45
N GLN A 61 -3.76 -7.51 -17.87
CA GLN A 61 -3.95 -8.95 -17.91
C GLN A 61 -3.66 -9.60 -16.56
N GLU A 62 -2.64 -10.47 -16.46
CA GLU A 62 -2.21 -11.12 -15.21
C GLU A 62 -1.08 -10.40 -14.47
N VAL A 63 -0.63 -9.26 -14.98
CA VAL A 63 0.51 -8.51 -14.44
C VAL A 63 0.02 -7.32 -13.64
N VAL A 64 0.35 -7.28 -12.35
CA VAL A 64 0.18 -6.08 -11.51
C VAL A 64 1.36 -5.15 -11.76
N LEU A 65 1.06 -3.90 -12.11
CA LEU A 65 2.01 -2.86 -12.49
C LEU A 65 2.05 -1.70 -11.49
N GLY A 66 1.07 -1.64 -10.60
CA GLY A 66 1.07 -0.73 -9.47
C GLY A 66 0.14 -1.23 -8.37
N TYR A 67 0.45 -0.90 -7.13
CA TYR A 67 -0.47 -1.08 -6.02
C TYR A 67 -0.39 0.06 -5.01
N ILE A 68 -1.48 0.23 -4.27
CA ILE A 68 -1.59 1.02 -3.04
C ILE A 68 -2.14 0.09 -1.97
N MET A 69 -1.56 0.13 -0.78
CA MET A 69 -2.16 -0.46 0.42
C MET A 69 -2.75 0.64 1.31
N ALA A 70 -3.89 0.39 1.92
CA ALA A 70 -4.48 1.26 2.93
C ALA A 70 -5.28 0.40 3.90
N ALA A 71 -5.15 0.63 5.20
CA ALA A 71 -5.86 -0.17 6.21
C ALA A 71 -5.92 0.57 7.54
N SER A 72 -6.78 0.08 8.43
CA SER A 72 -6.89 0.54 9.81
C SER A 72 -5.54 0.44 10.55
N TRP A 73 -5.32 1.36 11.49
CA TRP A 73 -4.16 1.28 12.38
C TRP A 73 -4.08 -0.03 13.16
N ASN A 74 -5.23 -0.67 13.42
CA ASN A 74 -5.27 -1.99 14.03
C ASN A 74 -4.56 -3.05 13.17
N PHE A 75 -4.82 -3.07 11.85
CA PHE A 75 -4.07 -3.94 10.93
C PHE A 75 -2.57 -3.61 10.94
N TRP A 76 -2.21 -2.33 10.88
CA TRP A 76 -0.81 -1.89 10.82
C TRP A 76 -0.03 -2.11 12.10
N SER A 77 -0.71 -2.15 13.25
CA SER A 77 -0.09 -2.31 14.57
C SER A 77 0.74 -3.59 14.72
N LYS A 78 0.66 -4.55 13.78
CA LYS A 78 1.50 -5.75 13.76
C LYS A 78 3.00 -5.43 13.57
N TRP A 79 3.35 -4.34 12.87
CA TRP A 79 4.74 -3.89 12.73
C TRP A 79 5.11 -2.80 13.76
N GLU A 80 6.33 -2.88 14.31
CA GLU A 80 6.82 -1.99 15.39
C GLU A 80 6.76 -0.51 15.01
N MET A 81 7.17 -0.17 13.79
CA MET A 81 7.17 1.21 13.30
C MET A 81 5.78 1.85 13.40
N PHE A 82 4.72 1.12 13.04
CA PHE A 82 3.37 1.67 13.11
C PHE A 82 2.85 1.76 14.54
N ARG A 83 3.27 0.88 15.47
CA ARG A 83 2.95 1.06 16.90
C ARG A 83 3.53 2.36 17.44
N TYR A 84 4.75 2.70 17.03
CA TYR A 84 5.36 3.97 17.38
C TYR A 84 4.57 5.15 16.82
N MET A 85 4.18 5.10 15.53
CA MET A 85 3.36 6.15 14.91
C MET A 85 1.99 6.30 15.58
N ILE A 86 1.33 5.20 15.91
CA ILE A 86 0.01 5.20 16.59
C ILE A 86 0.07 5.96 17.92
N ASN A 87 1.14 5.74 18.70
CA ASN A 87 1.32 6.42 19.98
C ASN A 87 1.56 7.93 19.84
N ASP A 88 2.00 8.39 18.66
CA ASP A 88 2.25 9.81 18.39
C ASP A 88 1.04 10.53 17.75
N LEU A 89 0.00 9.79 17.34
CA LEU A 89 -1.19 10.39 16.69
C LEU A 89 -1.85 11.45 17.57
N GLU A 90 -1.87 11.27 18.89
CA GLU A 90 -2.43 12.24 19.83
C GLU A 90 -1.67 13.58 19.82
N ASN A 91 -0.42 13.61 19.37
CA ASN A 91 0.36 14.84 19.25
C ASN A 91 0.17 15.56 17.91
N LEU A 92 -0.62 14.98 16.99
CA LEU A 92 -0.84 15.51 15.65
C LEU A 92 -2.23 16.13 15.53
N GLU A 93 -2.27 17.32 14.93
CA GLU A 93 -3.51 18.03 14.60
C GLU A 93 -3.53 18.34 13.10
N TYR A 94 -4.66 18.07 12.45
CA TYR A 94 -4.91 18.43 11.05
C TYR A 94 -6.28 19.10 10.92
N LEU A 95 -6.30 20.30 10.34
CA LEU A 95 -7.52 21.11 10.18
C LEU A 95 -8.34 21.27 11.48
N GLY A 96 -7.66 21.45 12.62
CA GLY A 96 -8.32 21.61 13.93
C GLY A 96 -8.84 20.31 14.54
N GLN A 97 -8.53 19.15 13.94
CA GLN A 97 -8.90 17.84 14.47
C GLN A 97 -7.64 17.10 14.95
N GLN A 98 -7.65 16.69 16.21
CA GLN A 98 -6.62 15.80 16.74
C GLN A 98 -6.74 14.42 16.09
N LEU A 99 -5.61 13.88 15.62
CA LEU A 99 -5.60 12.58 14.96
C LEU A 99 -5.71 11.46 16.00
N SER A 100 -6.35 10.37 15.58
CA SER A 100 -6.55 9.17 16.38
C SER A 100 -6.67 7.96 15.46
N THR A 101 -6.64 6.76 16.04
CA THR A 101 -6.87 5.54 15.27
C THR A 101 -8.30 5.40 14.75
N ALA A 102 -9.25 6.19 15.26
CA ALA A 102 -10.66 6.13 14.90
C ALA A 102 -11.07 7.10 13.77
N ASN A 103 -10.29 8.17 13.55
CA ASN A 103 -10.56 9.19 12.53
C ASN A 103 -9.49 9.24 11.43
N SER A 104 -8.58 8.29 11.41
CA SER A 104 -7.52 8.19 10.41
C SER A 104 -7.14 6.74 10.16
N TYR A 105 -6.43 6.51 9.06
CA TYR A 105 -5.86 5.22 8.70
C TYR A 105 -4.48 5.44 8.06
N GLN A 106 -3.65 4.40 7.99
CA GLN A 106 -2.36 4.51 7.31
C GLN A 106 -2.53 4.18 5.83
N TYR A 107 -2.11 5.14 5.01
CA TYR A 107 -1.96 5.01 3.57
C TYR A 107 -0.53 4.57 3.23
N GLY A 108 -0.41 3.58 2.35
CA GLY A 108 0.84 3.00 1.90
C GLY A 108 1.14 1.64 2.54
N PRO A 109 2.15 0.91 2.01
CA PRO A 109 3.06 1.39 0.97
C PRO A 109 2.42 1.48 -0.41
N VAL A 110 3.08 2.26 -1.28
CA VAL A 110 2.78 2.39 -2.70
C VAL A 110 3.94 1.79 -3.47
N CYS A 111 3.65 1.04 -4.53
CA CYS A 111 4.69 0.55 -5.43
C CYS A 111 4.20 0.65 -6.87
N ILE A 112 4.99 1.31 -7.72
CA ILE A 112 4.71 1.48 -9.14
C ILE A 112 5.88 0.92 -9.93
N ASP A 113 5.59 0.10 -10.94
CA ASP A 113 6.62 -0.40 -11.83
C ASP A 113 7.35 0.77 -12.53
N LYS A 114 8.67 0.70 -12.56
CA LYS A 114 9.56 1.74 -13.11
C LYS A 114 9.16 2.18 -14.50
N ALA A 115 8.63 1.28 -15.33
CA ALA A 115 8.17 1.61 -16.69
C ALA A 115 6.97 2.56 -16.75
N LEU A 116 6.23 2.74 -15.65
CA LEU A 116 5.03 3.57 -15.56
C LEU A 116 5.15 4.72 -14.54
N ARG A 117 6.34 4.94 -13.97
CA ARG A 117 6.56 6.08 -13.09
C ARG A 117 6.45 7.38 -13.89
N GLY A 118 5.81 8.40 -13.31
CA GLY A 118 5.53 9.67 -13.98
C GLY A 118 4.42 9.61 -15.04
N SER A 119 3.72 8.48 -15.20
CA SER A 119 2.65 8.33 -16.20
C SER A 119 1.26 8.74 -15.71
N GLY A 120 1.11 9.19 -14.46
CA GLY A 120 -0.20 9.41 -13.83
C GLY A 120 -0.83 8.17 -13.18
N LEU A 121 -0.11 7.04 -13.11
CA LEU A 121 -0.68 5.77 -12.62
C LEU A 121 -1.02 5.81 -11.12
N LEU A 122 -0.21 6.49 -10.32
CA LEU A 122 -0.41 6.62 -8.88
C LEU A 122 -1.70 7.41 -8.60
N GLU A 123 -1.91 8.49 -9.33
CA GLU A 123 -3.07 9.36 -9.24
C GLU A 123 -4.35 8.57 -9.53
N SER A 124 -4.35 7.78 -10.61
CA SER A 124 -5.49 6.91 -10.94
C SER A 124 -5.76 5.83 -9.89
N LEU A 125 -4.71 5.28 -9.27
CA LEU A 125 -4.86 4.31 -8.17
C LEU A 125 -5.39 4.98 -6.89
N PHE A 126 -4.87 6.16 -6.58
CA PHE A 126 -5.25 6.92 -5.40
C PHE A 126 -6.71 7.33 -5.45
N ASP A 127 -7.24 7.71 -6.62
CA ASP A 127 -8.65 8.09 -6.76
C ASP A 127 -9.60 6.96 -6.33
N ILE A 128 -9.30 5.72 -6.72
CA ILE A 128 -10.10 4.55 -6.32
C ILE A 128 -9.91 4.25 -4.83
N ALA A 129 -8.67 4.28 -4.33
CA ALA A 129 -8.42 4.06 -2.91
C ALA A 129 -9.14 5.10 -2.04
N ARG A 130 -9.16 6.37 -2.45
CA ARG A 130 -9.86 7.46 -1.76
C ARG A 130 -11.37 7.25 -1.75
N GLU A 131 -11.96 6.77 -2.85
CA GLU A 131 -13.41 6.54 -2.94
C GLU A 131 -13.88 5.36 -2.10
N GLU A 132 -13.09 4.28 -2.04
CA GLU A 132 -13.43 3.06 -1.32
C GLU A 132 -13.10 3.12 0.18
N MET A 133 -12.20 4.02 0.59
CA MET A 133 -11.79 4.21 1.98
C MET A 133 -12.42 5.45 2.65
N ALA A 134 -13.44 6.04 2.03
CA ALA A 134 -14.14 7.24 2.49
C ALA A 134 -15.11 6.99 3.65
#